data_AF-A0A2A2WIP4-F1
#
_entry.id   AF-A0A2A2WIP4-F1
#
_cell.length_a   1.000
_cell.length_b   1.000
_cell.length_c   1.000
_cell.angle_alpha   90.00
_cell.angle_beta   90.00
_cell.angle_gamma   90.00
#
_symmetry.space_group_name_H-M   'P 1'
#
loop_
_entity.id
_entity.type
_entity.pdbx_description
1 polymer ?
#
loop_
_entity_poly.entity_id
_entity_poly.type
_entity_poly.pdbx_seq_one_letter_code
_entity_poly.pdbx_strand_id
1 'polypeptide(L)'
;MGYCTNVHAGIDLTSIRANLQEYAVPVQQQLSQTHGLNALGVGLWIPDQASRELAAGQLDAFAGFLNSNRLQPFTINGFPFANFHGDHVKQRVYLPTWAEPERLEYTQRLATILSRLLHQDQPLGSISTLPIGWPDNPFAGDRSGHADVAIAGAKLRELAAFLERLEDQTGKRIVVAIEPEPGCVIDTVGDLIGFFDEHLPDPTHRRYLTVCHDICHSAVMNEPQRSVVTAYADAGITIGKVQVSSAIVADWASIAAADVPATLEQLGAFAEDRYLHQTGQVGRDGSFQLADDLPALLDQTRAGDLAKVLRWVIHFHVPIFLERVGQLTTSRDAVIECLQALDDDTINVDFTGHLEVETYAWTVLPEAMRRRGLAEDIASEMQWLLDQLG
;
A
#
# COMPACT_ATOMS: atom_id res chain seq x y z
N MET A 1 12.93 -2.73 6.64
CA MET A 1 11.53 -2.41 6.99
C MET A 1 11.39 -0.97 7.41
N GLY A 2 10.18 -0.42 7.34
CA GLY A 2 9.83 0.92 7.81
C GLY A 2 8.32 1.09 7.85
N TYR A 3 7.84 2.31 8.11
CA TYR A 3 6.44 2.67 7.93
C TYR A 3 6.30 3.70 6.82
N CYS A 4 5.13 3.75 6.17
CA CYS A 4 4.83 4.72 5.15
C CYS A 4 4.41 6.06 5.74
N THR A 5 5.02 7.15 5.27
CA THR A 5 4.69 8.50 5.73
C THR A 5 3.41 9.05 5.09
N ASN A 6 2.72 8.28 4.23
CA ASN A 6 1.42 8.64 3.64
C ASN A 6 0.34 8.90 4.71
N VAL A 7 0.47 8.31 5.91
CA VAL A 7 -0.39 8.62 7.06
C VAL A 7 -0.36 10.11 7.47
N HIS A 8 0.71 10.82 7.12
CA HIS A 8 0.89 12.23 7.50
C HIS A 8 0.44 13.17 6.38
N ALA A 9 -0.53 14.04 6.68
CA ALA A 9 -1.03 15.00 5.71
C ALA A 9 0.02 16.08 5.36
N GLY A 10 0.38 16.18 4.08
CA GLY A 10 1.30 17.19 3.57
C GLY A 10 1.60 17.00 2.09
N ILE A 11 1.51 18.08 1.31
CA ILE A 11 1.69 18.02 -0.16
C ILE A 11 2.95 18.74 -0.65
N ASP A 12 3.56 19.54 0.21
CA ASP A 12 4.77 20.32 -0.06
C ASP A 12 5.93 19.83 0.80
N LEU A 13 7.16 20.19 0.43
CA LEU A 13 8.35 19.70 1.13
C LEU A 13 8.43 20.23 2.57
N THR A 14 7.84 21.39 2.86
CA THR A 14 7.87 21.99 4.19
C THR A 14 7.03 21.19 5.18
N SER A 15 5.81 20.87 4.80
CA SER A 15 4.88 20.01 5.56
C SER A 15 5.43 18.60 5.72
N ILE A 16 6.00 18.00 4.67
CA ILE A 16 6.66 16.68 4.77
C ILE A 16 7.79 16.70 5.81
N ARG A 17 8.65 17.72 5.79
CA ARG A 17 9.74 17.84 6.79
C ARG A 17 9.20 18.05 8.21
N ALA A 18 8.16 18.86 8.37
CA ALA A 18 7.52 19.08 9.67
C ALA A 18 6.92 17.78 10.21
N ASN A 19 6.19 17.02 9.39
CA ASN A 19 5.60 15.74 9.77
C ASN A 19 6.67 14.70 10.14
N LEU A 20 7.76 14.60 9.36
CA LEU A 20 8.88 13.73 9.72
C LEU A 20 9.49 14.11 11.07
N GLN A 21 9.65 15.41 11.33
CA GLN A 21 10.18 15.90 12.60
C GLN A 21 9.24 15.63 13.78
N GLU A 22 7.94 15.74 13.57
CA GLU A 22 6.90 15.56 14.59
C GLU A 22 6.64 14.09 14.90
N TYR A 23 6.66 13.21 13.90
CA TYR A 23 6.25 11.81 14.05
C TYR A 23 7.39 10.81 13.83
N ALA A 24 8.11 10.89 12.71
CA ALA A 24 9.14 9.90 12.38
C ALA A 24 10.33 9.94 13.35
N VAL A 25 10.73 11.14 13.78
CA VAL A 25 11.85 11.31 14.72
C VAL A 25 11.53 10.72 16.10
N PRO A 26 10.37 10.99 16.73
CA PRO A 26 10.00 10.29 17.96
C PRO A 26 9.90 8.77 17.81
N VAL A 27 9.36 8.25 16.70
CA VAL A 27 9.34 6.80 16.40
C VAL A 27 10.76 6.24 16.37
N GLN A 28 11.68 6.92 15.68
CA GLN A 28 13.09 6.54 15.60
C GLN A 28 13.74 6.50 16.99
N GLN A 29 13.48 7.51 17.83
CA GLN A 29 14.02 7.59 19.19
C GLN A 29 13.50 6.46 20.07
N GLN A 30 12.20 6.16 20.01
CA GLN A 30 11.59 5.09 20.79
C GLN A 30 12.14 3.73 20.38
N LEU A 31 12.18 3.43 19.08
CA LEU A 31 12.70 2.17 18.56
C LEU A 31 14.21 2.00 18.80
N SER A 32 14.97 3.09 18.83
CA SER A 32 16.37 3.08 19.24
C SER A 32 16.53 2.68 20.71
N GLN A 33 15.61 3.10 21.58
CA GLN A 33 15.62 2.74 23.00
C GLN A 33 15.12 1.32 23.27
N THR A 34 14.07 0.86 22.58
CA THR A 34 13.44 -0.45 22.83
C THR A 34 14.12 -1.59 22.08
N HIS A 35 14.64 -1.36 20.88
CA HIS A 35 15.23 -2.39 20.01
C HIS A 35 16.66 -2.08 19.54
N GLY A 36 17.29 -1.01 20.05
CA GLY A 36 18.68 -0.69 19.70
C GLY A 36 18.88 -0.26 18.24
N LEU A 37 17.81 0.13 17.54
CA LEU A 37 17.90 0.55 16.14
C LEU A 37 18.73 1.83 15.99
N ASN A 38 19.72 1.79 15.09
CA ASN A 38 20.58 2.94 14.80
C ASN A 38 19.90 3.98 13.90
N ALA A 39 19.06 3.52 12.98
CA ALA A 39 18.28 4.36 12.07
C ALA A 39 16.90 3.74 11.84
N LEU A 40 15.92 4.59 11.55
CA LEU A 40 14.57 4.15 11.19
C LEU A 40 14.46 4.10 9.68
N GLY A 41 14.13 2.93 9.13
CA GLY A 41 13.68 2.82 7.75
C GLY A 41 12.38 3.61 7.56
N VAL A 42 12.32 4.47 6.54
CA VAL A 42 11.12 5.25 6.22
C VAL A 42 10.69 5.02 4.78
N GLY A 43 9.39 4.79 4.60
CA GLY A 43 8.73 4.80 3.32
C GLY A 43 8.19 6.19 3.03
N LEU A 44 8.77 6.91 2.08
CA LEU A 44 8.36 8.30 1.86
C LEU A 44 7.15 8.37 0.93
N TRP A 45 6.16 9.16 1.29
CA TRP A 45 5.17 9.66 0.33
C TRP A 45 5.59 11.06 -0.12
N ILE A 46 5.81 11.23 -1.43
CA ILE A 46 6.30 12.49 -2.02
C ILE A 46 5.38 12.87 -3.19
N PRO A 47 4.31 13.64 -2.93
CA PRO A 47 3.38 14.09 -3.98
C PRO A 47 4.07 14.85 -5.11
N ASP A 48 3.38 14.96 -6.25
CA ASP A 48 3.90 15.62 -7.43
C ASP A 48 4.46 17.03 -7.14
N GLN A 49 3.78 17.83 -6.31
CA GLN A 49 4.26 19.15 -5.88
C GLN A 49 5.62 19.05 -5.15
N ALA A 50 5.71 18.30 -4.05
CA ALA A 50 6.95 18.14 -3.30
C ALA A 50 8.08 17.52 -4.15
N SER A 51 7.77 16.60 -5.05
CA SER A 51 8.76 15.98 -5.94
C SER A 51 9.37 17.00 -6.91
N ARG A 52 8.59 17.99 -7.37
CA ARG A 52 9.08 19.10 -8.20
C ARG A 52 9.95 20.08 -7.39
N GLU A 53 9.58 20.35 -6.15
CA GLU A 53 10.39 21.18 -5.23
C GLU A 53 11.77 20.54 -4.96
N LEU A 54 11.80 19.21 -4.75
CA LEU A 54 13.05 18.45 -4.60
C LEU A 54 13.91 18.51 -5.86
N ALA A 55 13.30 18.27 -7.03
CA ALA A 55 13.99 18.32 -8.33
C ALA A 55 14.51 19.74 -8.67
N ALA A 56 13.88 20.78 -8.15
CA ALA A 56 14.29 22.18 -8.33
C ALA A 56 15.48 22.61 -7.45
N GLY A 57 16.07 21.71 -6.67
CA GLY A 57 17.34 21.95 -5.94
C GLY A 57 17.29 21.78 -4.43
N GLN A 58 16.19 21.27 -3.86
CA GLN A 58 16.07 21.04 -2.41
C GLN A 58 16.52 19.63 -1.96
N LEU A 59 16.88 18.76 -2.91
CA LEU A 59 17.18 17.35 -2.64
C LEU A 59 18.34 17.13 -1.66
N ASP A 60 19.45 17.83 -1.82
CA ASP A 60 20.62 17.65 -0.94
C ASP A 60 20.33 18.14 0.49
N ALA A 61 19.57 19.22 0.64
CA ALA A 61 19.14 19.72 1.95
C ALA A 61 18.16 18.75 2.62
N PHE A 62 17.27 18.11 1.85
CA PHE A 62 16.36 17.10 2.36
C PHE A 62 17.08 15.81 2.76
N ALA A 63 18.03 15.34 1.96
CA ALA A 63 18.89 14.20 2.30
C ALA A 63 19.69 14.46 3.59
N GLY A 64 20.26 15.66 3.75
CA GLY A 64 20.95 16.07 4.96
C GLY A 64 20.04 16.09 6.20
N PHE A 65 18.79 16.53 6.05
CA PHE A 65 17.78 16.50 7.11
C PHE A 65 17.45 15.07 7.56
N LEU A 66 17.20 14.16 6.61
CA LEU A 66 16.91 12.75 6.89
C LEU A 66 18.08 12.09 7.64
N ASN A 67 19.30 12.26 7.13
CA ASN A 67 20.51 11.71 7.74
C ASN A 67 20.76 12.25 9.15
N SER A 68 20.59 13.55 9.37
CA SER A 68 20.80 14.18 10.69
C SER A 68 19.80 13.67 11.74
N ASN A 69 18.63 13.21 11.29
CA ASN A 69 17.58 12.65 12.12
C ASN A 69 17.57 11.11 12.14
N ARG A 70 18.57 10.45 11.53
CA ARG A 70 18.68 8.99 11.44
C ARG A 70 17.44 8.33 10.80
N LEU A 71 16.85 9.01 9.82
CA LEU A 71 15.77 8.49 8.98
C LEU A 71 16.38 8.01 7.67
N GLN A 72 16.15 6.75 7.32
CA GLN A 72 16.77 6.10 6.17
C GLN A 72 15.70 5.69 5.15
N PRO A 73 15.50 6.49 4.08
CA PRO A 73 14.59 6.10 3.01
C PRO A 73 15.08 4.85 2.29
N PHE A 74 14.19 3.89 2.09
CA PHE A 74 14.45 2.69 1.27
C PHE A 74 13.40 2.50 0.17
N THR A 75 12.26 3.19 0.30
CA THR A 75 11.14 3.08 -0.61
C THR A 75 10.37 4.40 -0.69
N ILE A 76 9.63 4.59 -1.76
CA ILE A 76 8.66 5.68 -1.92
C ILE A 76 7.28 5.08 -2.22
N ASN A 77 6.23 5.53 -1.53
CA ASN A 77 4.86 5.31 -1.98
C ASN A 77 4.56 6.31 -3.11
N GLY A 78 4.63 5.83 -4.36
CA GLY A 78 4.35 6.59 -5.57
C GLY A 78 2.93 6.41 -6.10
N PHE A 79 2.06 5.72 -5.35
CA PHE A 79 0.67 5.50 -5.74
C PHE A 79 -0.10 6.83 -5.68
N PRO A 80 -0.29 7.50 -4.53
CA PRO A 80 -1.00 8.77 -4.51
C PRO A 80 -0.14 9.86 -5.16
N PHE A 81 -0.63 10.40 -6.28
CA PHE A 81 0.06 11.42 -7.05
C PHE A 81 -0.12 12.83 -6.47
N ALA A 82 -1.35 13.15 -6.06
CA ALA A 82 -1.75 14.44 -5.52
C ALA A 82 -2.16 14.30 -4.05
N ASN A 83 -2.89 15.28 -3.51
CA ASN A 83 -3.30 15.31 -2.12
C ASN A 83 -4.18 14.11 -1.72
N PHE A 84 -3.59 13.14 -1.00
CA PHE A 84 -4.28 11.97 -0.45
C PHE A 84 -5.15 12.28 0.78
N HIS A 85 -5.03 13.49 1.34
CA HIS A 85 -5.78 13.94 2.51
C HIS A 85 -6.85 14.98 2.15
N GLY A 86 -7.21 15.09 0.86
CA GLY A 86 -8.30 15.94 0.41
C GLY A 86 -9.66 15.46 0.91
N ASP A 87 -10.68 16.32 0.89
CA ASP A 87 -12.00 15.98 1.46
C ASP A 87 -12.73 14.85 0.71
N HIS A 88 -12.47 14.70 -0.60
CA HIS A 88 -13.04 13.64 -1.44
C HIS A 88 -11.97 13.05 -2.36
N VAL A 89 -11.39 11.94 -1.92
CA VAL A 89 -10.33 11.23 -2.65
C VAL A 89 -10.97 10.19 -3.56
N LYS A 90 -11.67 9.19 -3.00
CA LYS A 90 -12.40 8.11 -3.72
C LYS A 90 -11.67 7.67 -5.00
N GLN A 91 -12.35 7.56 -6.15
CA GLN A 91 -11.73 7.16 -7.42
C GLN A 91 -10.71 8.18 -7.98
N ARG A 92 -10.59 9.40 -7.42
CA ARG A 92 -9.61 10.40 -7.90
C ARG A 92 -8.17 10.02 -7.55
N VAL A 93 -7.96 9.14 -6.55
CA VAL A 93 -6.61 8.69 -6.16
C VAL A 93 -5.88 7.96 -7.28
N TYR A 94 -6.64 7.31 -8.18
CA TYR A 94 -6.12 6.57 -9.32
C TYR A 94 -5.68 7.48 -10.48
N LEU A 95 -5.77 8.81 -10.33
CA LEU A 95 -5.38 9.78 -11.33
C LEU A 95 -4.05 10.48 -10.99
N PRO A 96 -3.19 10.72 -12.00
CA PRO A 96 -3.27 10.22 -13.38
C PRO A 96 -3.05 8.70 -13.42
N THR A 97 -3.74 8.04 -14.35
CA THR A 97 -3.58 6.63 -14.74
C THR A 97 -2.24 6.40 -15.45
N TRP A 98 -1.86 5.14 -15.64
CA TRP A 98 -0.70 4.76 -16.43
C TRP A 98 -0.86 5.01 -17.94
N ALA A 99 -2.05 5.34 -18.44
CA ALA A 99 -2.21 5.78 -19.83
C ALA A 99 -1.76 7.25 -20.04
N GLU A 100 -1.66 8.03 -18.96
CA GLU A 100 -1.34 9.46 -18.99
C GLU A 100 0.18 9.70 -18.83
N PRO A 101 0.78 10.61 -19.61
CA PRO A 101 2.22 10.89 -19.55
C PRO A 101 2.67 11.40 -18.18
N GLU A 102 1.81 12.13 -17.46
CA GLU A 102 2.09 12.69 -16.14
C GLU A 102 2.48 11.61 -15.12
N ARG A 103 1.90 10.40 -15.20
CA ARG A 103 2.24 9.27 -14.31
C ARG A 103 3.66 8.77 -14.55
N LEU A 104 4.07 8.66 -15.81
CA LEU A 104 5.42 8.25 -16.18
C LEU A 104 6.46 9.28 -15.71
N GLU A 105 6.23 10.56 -16.02
CA GLU A 105 7.13 11.66 -15.65
C GLU A 105 7.30 11.78 -14.13
N TYR A 106 6.20 11.61 -13.38
CA TYR A 106 6.23 11.56 -11.92
C TYR A 106 7.05 10.39 -11.39
N THR A 107 6.82 9.19 -11.90
CA THR A 107 7.50 7.98 -11.42
C THR A 107 9.01 8.01 -11.74
N GLN A 108 9.40 8.49 -12.92
CA GLN A 108 10.82 8.71 -13.27
C GLN A 108 11.50 9.71 -12.34
N ARG A 109 10.79 10.78 -11.96
CA ARG A 109 11.29 11.78 -11.02
C ARG A 109 11.43 11.21 -9.62
N LEU A 110 10.48 10.40 -9.14
CA LEU A 110 10.60 9.68 -7.88
C LEU A 110 11.79 8.73 -7.87
N ALA A 111 12.03 8.00 -8.96
CA ALA A 111 13.20 7.12 -9.07
C ALA A 111 14.51 7.89 -9.00
N THR A 112 14.59 9.04 -9.68
CA THR A 112 15.75 9.94 -9.60
C THR A 112 15.96 10.43 -8.17
N ILE A 113 14.90 10.88 -7.49
CA ILE A 113 14.96 11.32 -6.10
C ILE A 113 15.43 10.18 -5.19
N LEU A 114 14.81 9.00 -5.28
CA LEU A 114 15.15 7.86 -4.43
C LEU A 114 16.60 7.44 -4.62
N SER A 115 17.11 7.36 -5.85
CA SER A 115 18.52 7.01 -6.12
C SER A 115 19.52 7.89 -5.39
N ARG A 116 19.15 9.13 -5.07
CA ARG A 116 19.96 10.11 -4.33
C ARG A 116 19.71 10.10 -2.82
N LEU A 117 18.54 9.62 -2.39
CA LEU A 117 18.18 9.49 -0.97
C LEU A 117 18.65 8.16 -0.36
N LEU A 118 18.83 7.12 -1.17
CA LEU A 118 19.35 5.84 -0.70
C LEU A 118 20.73 6.02 -0.05
N HIS A 119 20.94 5.33 1.07
CA HIS A 119 22.25 5.28 1.72
C HIS A 119 23.32 4.72 0.76
N GLN A 120 24.58 5.11 0.92
CA GLN A 120 25.67 4.67 0.02
C GLN A 120 25.79 3.14 -0.06
N ASP A 121 25.57 2.45 1.05
CA ASP A 121 25.66 0.98 1.16
C ASP A 121 24.37 0.26 0.78
N GLN A 122 23.34 1.01 0.39
CA GLN A 122 22.05 0.46 -0.03
C GLN A 122 21.95 0.47 -1.56
N PRO A 123 22.16 -0.65 -2.27
CA PRO A 123 22.18 -0.69 -3.73
C PRO A 123 20.78 -0.70 -4.35
N LEU A 124 19.73 -0.92 -3.55
CA LEU A 124 18.36 -1.16 -4.03
C LEU A 124 17.34 -0.24 -3.32
N GLY A 125 16.43 0.34 -4.10
CA GLY A 125 15.26 1.09 -3.65
C GLY A 125 13.99 0.60 -4.36
N SER A 126 12.82 0.73 -3.73
CA SER A 126 11.53 0.41 -4.35
C SER A 126 10.60 1.62 -4.44
N ILE A 127 9.67 1.61 -5.40
CA ILE A 127 8.60 2.61 -5.51
C ILE A 127 7.30 1.85 -5.76
N SER A 128 6.30 1.95 -4.88
CA SER A 128 4.96 1.44 -5.24
C SER A 128 4.27 2.39 -6.21
N THR A 129 3.43 1.83 -7.08
CA THR A 129 2.61 2.59 -8.01
C THR A 129 1.24 1.94 -8.15
N LEU A 130 0.23 2.73 -8.51
CA LEU A 130 -1.11 2.23 -8.74
C LEU A 130 -1.10 1.17 -9.86
N PRO A 131 -2.11 0.28 -9.95
CA PRO A 131 -2.08 -0.85 -10.85
C PRO A 131 -1.95 -0.39 -12.30
N ILE A 132 -2.98 0.28 -12.82
CA ILE A 132 -3.05 0.91 -14.14
C ILE A 132 -4.00 2.10 -14.06
N GLY A 133 -5.18 1.87 -13.49
CA GLY A 133 -6.21 2.86 -13.23
C GLY A 133 -7.52 2.17 -12.81
N TRP A 134 -8.53 2.98 -12.49
CA TRP A 134 -9.90 2.52 -12.31
C TRP A 134 -10.55 2.23 -13.68
N PRO A 135 -11.28 1.11 -13.88
CA PRO A 135 -11.82 0.72 -15.18
C PRO A 135 -12.74 1.78 -15.81
N ASP A 136 -13.70 2.28 -15.02
CA ASP A 136 -14.69 3.27 -15.44
C ASP A 136 -14.44 4.61 -14.74
N ASN A 137 -13.42 5.37 -15.17
CA ASN A 137 -13.05 6.62 -14.50
C ASN A 137 -14.18 7.67 -14.60
N PRO A 138 -14.87 8.01 -13.49
CA PRO A 138 -16.01 8.93 -13.53
C PRO A 138 -15.61 10.40 -13.75
N PHE A 139 -14.30 10.69 -13.74
CA PHE A 139 -13.73 12.03 -13.91
C PHE A 139 -13.09 12.23 -15.29
N ALA A 140 -12.96 11.17 -16.09
CA ALA A 140 -12.55 11.30 -17.47
C ALA A 140 -13.71 11.92 -18.26
N GLY A 141 -13.49 13.09 -18.87
CA GLY A 141 -14.43 13.65 -19.84
C GLY A 141 -14.52 12.78 -21.12
N ASP A 142 -14.93 13.40 -22.24
CA ASP A 142 -15.15 12.75 -23.56
C ASP A 142 -13.87 12.15 -24.21
N ARG A 143 -12.75 12.09 -23.49
CA ARG A 143 -11.53 11.36 -23.86
C ARG A 143 -11.55 10.03 -23.10
N SER A 144 -12.06 8.99 -23.77
CA SER A 144 -11.93 7.56 -23.42
C SER A 144 -11.43 7.30 -21.99
N GLY A 145 -12.34 7.40 -21.02
CA GLY A 145 -12.07 7.20 -19.59
C GLY A 145 -11.73 5.77 -19.17
N HIS A 146 -11.24 4.97 -20.10
CA HIS A 146 -10.77 3.61 -19.84
C HIS A 146 -9.26 3.66 -19.66
N ALA A 147 -8.74 2.98 -18.64
CA ALA A 147 -7.32 2.79 -18.51
C ALA A 147 -6.84 1.92 -19.69
N ASP A 148 -6.25 2.55 -20.72
CA ASP A 148 -5.75 1.83 -21.90
C ASP A 148 -4.50 1.02 -21.49
N VAL A 149 -4.73 -0.27 -21.24
CA VAL A 149 -3.74 -1.24 -20.78
C VAL A 149 -2.56 -1.33 -21.75
N ALA A 150 -2.79 -1.19 -23.07
CA ALA A 150 -1.72 -1.25 -24.05
C ALA A 150 -0.82 -0.01 -23.99
N ILE A 151 -1.40 1.19 -23.84
CA ILE A 151 -0.64 2.43 -23.62
C ILE A 151 0.11 2.35 -22.28
N ALA A 152 -0.54 1.89 -21.22
CA ALA A 152 0.08 1.72 -19.91
C ALA A 152 1.29 0.78 -19.96
N GLY A 153 1.14 -0.38 -20.62
CA GLY A 153 2.24 -1.31 -20.87
C GLY A 153 3.40 -0.67 -21.64
N ALA A 154 3.11 0.17 -22.65
CA ALA A 154 4.15 0.89 -23.38
C ALA A 154 4.92 1.88 -22.50
N LYS A 155 4.23 2.64 -21.64
CA LYS A 155 4.89 3.56 -20.69
C LYS A 155 5.68 2.84 -19.62
N LEU A 156 5.21 1.71 -19.14
CA LEU A 156 5.94 0.89 -18.17
C LEU A 156 7.24 0.34 -18.79
N ARG A 157 7.23 -0.11 -20.06
CA ARG A 157 8.46 -0.47 -20.77
C ARG A 157 9.42 0.72 -20.94
N GLU A 158 8.89 1.91 -21.23
CA GLU A 158 9.70 3.14 -21.27
C GLU A 158 10.33 3.46 -19.90
N LEU A 159 9.57 3.27 -18.81
CA LEU A 159 10.05 3.39 -17.44
C LEU A 159 11.17 2.40 -17.16
N ALA A 160 11.01 1.13 -17.52
CA ALA A 160 12.05 0.12 -17.31
C ALA A 160 13.37 0.50 -17.99
N ALA A 161 13.31 0.97 -19.23
CA ALA A 161 14.50 1.47 -19.95
C ALA A 161 15.12 2.70 -19.26
N PHE A 162 14.30 3.57 -18.66
CA PHE A 162 14.80 4.68 -17.84
C PHE A 162 15.50 4.21 -16.57
N LEU A 163 14.92 3.24 -15.86
CA LEU A 163 15.46 2.68 -14.61
C LEU A 163 16.78 1.95 -14.85
N GLU A 164 16.93 1.25 -15.98
CA GLU A 164 18.19 0.65 -16.40
C GLU A 164 19.30 1.71 -16.56
N ARG A 165 19.03 2.79 -17.32
CA ARG A 165 19.99 3.89 -17.47
C ARG A 165 20.31 4.57 -16.14
N LEU A 166 19.35 4.65 -15.22
CA LEU A 166 19.56 5.21 -13.90
C LEU A 166 20.47 4.30 -13.05
N GLU A 167 20.29 2.98 -13.08
CA GLU A 167 21.18 2.02 -12.42
C GLU A 167 22.61 2.15 -12.99
N ASP A 168 22.77 2.22 -14.31
CA ASP A 168 24.09 2.39 -14.97
C ASP A 168 24.81 3.68 -14.53
N GLN A 169 24.07 4.78 -14.33
CA GLN A 169 24.64 6.08 -13.97
C GLN A 169 24.96 6.20 -12.48
N THR A 170 24.17 5.57 -11.62
CA THR A 170 24.21 5.80 -10.17
C THR A 170 24.76 4.61 -9.38
N GLY A 171 24.77 3.42 -9.97
CA GLY A 171 25.00 2.15 -9.28
C GLY A 171 23.86 1.76 -8.33
N LYS A 172 22.71 2.47 -8.38
CA LYS A 172 21.53 2.21 -7.54
C LYS A 172 20.41 1.64 -8.40
N ARG A 173 19.98 0.42 -8.11
CA ARG A 173 18.80 -0.15 -8.73
C ARG A 173 17.55 0.40 -8.06
N ILE A 174 16.65 0.94 -8.86
CA ILE A 174 15.30 1.29 -8.41
C ILE A 174 14.32 0.36 -9.11
N VAL A 175 13.50 -0.34 -8.33
CA VAL A 175 12.39 -1.13 -8.84
C VAL A 175 11.07 -0.38 -8.63
N VAL A 176 10.16 -0.48 -9.59
CA VAL A 176 8.81 0.07 -9.51
C VAL A 176 7.83 -1.08 -9.40
N ALA A 177 7.11 -1.11 -8.28
CA ALA A 177 6.28 -2.19 -7.82
C ALA A 177 4.80 -1.84 -8.09
N ILE A 178 4.20 -2.53 -9.07
CA ILE A 178 2.80 -2.38 -9.45
C ILE A 178 1.94 -3.02 -8.37
N GLU A 179 0.99 -2.27 -7.83
CA GLU A 179 0.12 -2.70 -6.74
C GLU A 179 -1.25 -3.11 -7.29
N PRO A 180 -1.62 -4.42 -7.24
CA PRO A 180 -3.01 -4.81 -7.44
C PRO A 180 -3.90 -4.14 -6.39
N GLU A 181 -5.03 -3.59 -6.83
CA GLU A 181 -5.96 -2.85 -5.97
C GLU A 181 -7.39 -3.34 -6.21
N PRO A 182 -8.18 -3.65 -5.17
CA PRO A 182 -9.58 -4.03 -5.30
C PRO A 182 -10.39 -3.09 -6.22
N GLY A 183 -10.99 -3.65 -7.27
CA GLY A 183 -11.87 -2.93 -8.21
C GLY A 183 -11.15 -2.19 -9.34
N CYS A 184 -9.81 -2.20 -9.34
CA CYS A 184 -9.02 -1.63 -10.44
C CYS A 184 -8.89 -2.60 -11.62
N VAL A 185 -8.30 -2.11 -12.73
CA VAL A 185 -8.02 -2.94 -13.93
C VAL A 185 -7.11 -4.14 -13.63
N ILE A 186 -6.25 -4.02 -12.61
CA ILE A 186 -5.50 -5.14 -12.04
C ILE A 186 -5.85 -5.17 -10.57
N ASP A 187 -6.69 -6.13 -10.16
CA ASP A 187 -7.14 -6.27 -8.78
C ASP A 187 -6.83 -7.66 -8.19
N THR A 188 -6.64 -8.69 -9.00
CA THR A 188 -6.22 -10.03 -8.57
C THR A 188 -4.78 -10.37 -8.93
N VAL A 189 -4.24 -11.43 -8.32
CA VAL A 189 -2.96 -12.03 -8.72
C VAL A 189 -2.98 -12.50 -10.17
N GLY A 190 -4.13 -13.01 -10.63
CA GLY A 190 -4.31 -13.53 -11.99
C GLY A 190 -4.20 -12.42 -13.03
N ASP A 191 -4.84 -11.26 -12.77
CA ASP A 191 -4.76 -10.11 -13.67
C ASP A 191 -3.35 -9.55 -13.75
N LEU A 192 -2.63 -9.52 -12.62
CA LEU A 192 -1.25 -9.04 -12.59
C LEU A 192 -0.34 -9.96 -13.41
N ILE A 193 -0.44 -11.28 -13.23
CA ILE A 193 0.35 -12.26 -14.01
C ILE A 193 0.02 -12.13 -15.49
N GLY A 194 -1.26 -12.05 -15.85
CA GLY A 194 -1.71 -11.85 -17.23
C GLY A 194 -1.13 -10.56 -17.84
N PHE A 195 -1.14 -9.46 -17.08
CA PHE A 195 -0.53 -8.20 -17.50
C PHE A 195 0.97 -8.32 -17.72
N PHE A 196 1.70 -8.98 -16.81
CA PHE A 196 3.14 -9.20 -16.96
C PHE A 196 3.47 -10.05 -18.18
N ASP A 197 2.68 -11.09 -18.46
CA ASP A 197 2.89 -11.97 -19.61
C ASP A 197 2.60 -11.27 -20.94
N GLU A 198 1.53 -10.47 -21.00
CA GLU A 198 1.14 -9.78 -22.22
C GLU A 198 1.99 -8.52 -22.49
N HIS A 199 2.23 -7.71 -21.47
CA HIS A 199 2.80 -6.37 -21.64
C HIS A 199 4.23 -6.23 -21.16
N LEU A 200 4.73 -7.13 -20.30
CA LEU A 200 6.11 -7.13 -19.81
C LEU A 200 6.82 -8.48 -20.06
N PRO A 201 6.78 -9.05 -21.29
CA PRO A 201 7.30 -10.39 -21.55
C PRO A 201 8.84 -10.48 -21.52
N ASP A 202 9.53 -9.34 -21.65
CA ASP A 202 10.99 -9.30 -21.62
C ASP A 202 11.50 -9.32 -20.17
N PRO A 203 12.35 -10.29 -19.77
CA PRO A 203 12.94 -10.35 -18.44
C PRO A 203 13.71 -9.09 -18.04
N THR A 204 14.24 -8.33 -19.00
CA THR A 204 14.91 -7.05 -18.73
C THR A 204 13.96 -5.99 -18.17
N HIS A 205 12.67 -6.01 -18.55
CA HIS A 205 11.66 -5.15 -17.94
C HIS A 205 11.32 -5.61 -16.52
N ARG A 206 11.13 -6.94 -16.33
CA ARG A 206 10.75 -7.53 -15.03
C ARG A 206 11.82 -7.39 -13.95
N ARG A 207 13.06 -7.13 -14.35
CA ARG A 207 14.15 -6.72 -13.43
C ARG A 207 13.86 -5.41 -12.69
N TYR A 208 13.15 -4.47 -13.33
CA TYR A 208 12.86 -3.14 -12.81
C TYR A 208 11.38 -2.93 -12.49
N LEU A 209 10.50 -3.75 -13.06
CA LEU A 209 9.06 -3.72 -12.82
C LEU A 209 8.66 -4.97 -12.06
N THR A 210 8.15 -4.77 -10.86
CA THR A 210 7.90 -5.82 -9.87
C THR A 210 6.47 -5.71 -9.36
N VAL A 211 6.08 -6.55 -8.39
CA VAL A 211 4.81 -6.39 -7.67
C VAL A 211 5.00 -5.67 -6.34
N CYS A 212 4.04 -4.81 -5.99
CA CYS A 212 3.81 -4.35 -4.62
C CYS A 212 2.70 -5.21 -4.03
N HIS A 213 3.04 -6.13 -3.13
CA HIS A 213 2.06 -7.00 -2.50
C HIS A 213 1.46 -6.30 -1.28
N ASP A 214 0.25 -5.78 -1.42
CA ASP A 214 -0.51 -5.26 -0.28
C ASP A 214 -1.35 -6.39 0.36
N ILE A 215 -1.09 -6.65 1.64
CA ILE A 215 -1.69 -7.76 2.38
C ILE A 215 -3.20 -7.52 2.57
N CYS A 216 -3.60 -6.29 2.86
CA CYS A 216 -4.99 -5.89 3.02
C CYS A 216 -5.77 -6.06 1.70
N HIS A 217 -5.24 -5.57 0.57
CA HIS A 217 -5.85 -5.71 -0.75
C HIS A 217 -6.07 -7.17 -1.13
N SER A 218 -5.04 -8.00 -0.98
CA SER A 218 -5.14 -9.44 -1.24
C SER A 218 -6.18 -10.12 -0.33
N ALA A 219 -6.26 -9.72 0.95
CA ALA A 219 -7.29 -10.20 1.87
C ALA A 219 -8.71 -9.75 1.46
N VAL A 220 -8.88 -8.52 1.00
CA VAL A 220 -10.15 -7.98 0.49
C VAL A 220 -10.61 -8.74 -0.76
N MET A 221 -9.68 -9.11 -1.64
CA MET A 221 -9.94 -9.94 -2.81
C MET A 221 -10.12 -11.44 -2.48
N ASN A 222 -10.07 -11.79 -1.19
CA ASN A 222 -10.16 -13.17 -0.68
C ASN A 222 -9.12 -14.10 -1.32
N GLU A 223 -7.92 -13.58 -1.57
CA GLU A 223 -6.77 -14.34 -2.06
C GLU A 223 -5.86 -14.72 -0.87
N PRO A 224 -5.68 -16.03 -0.57
CA PRO A 224 -4.79 -16.44 0.51
C PRO A 224 -3.34 -16.04 0.24
N GLN A 225 -2.66 -15.52 1.25
CA GLN A 225 -1.35 -14.87 1.08
C GLN A 225 -0.31 -15.85 0.55
N ARG A 226 -0.28 -17.07 1.11
CA ARG A 226 0.63 -18.13 0.65
C ARG A 226 0.40 -18.50 -0.81
N SER A 227 -0.87 -18.56 -1.24
CA SER A 227 -1.21 -18.88 -2.62
C SER A 227 -0.74 -17.78 -3.58
N VAL A 228 -0.94 -16.50 -3.22
CA VAL A 228 -0.51 -15.35 -4.03
C VAL A 228 1.01 -15.29 -4.14
N VAL A 229 1.73 -15.43 -3.02
CA VAL A 229 3.20 -15.45 -3.02
C VAL A 229 3.76 -16.61 -3.85
N THR A 230 3.12 -17.79 -3.76
CA THR A 230 3.48 -18.95 -4.61
C THR A 230 3.25 -18.65 -6.08
N ALA A 231 2.13 -18.03 -6.44
CA ALA A 231 1.83 -17.67 -7.82
C ALA A 231 2.82 -16.65 -8.39
N TYR A 232 3.30 -15.68 -7.61
CA TYR A 232 4.39 -14.78 -8.02
C TYR A 232 5.69 -15.54 -8.29
N ALA A 233 6.06 -16.47 -7.40
CA ALA A 233 7.25 -17.30 -7.58
C ALA A 233 7.16 -18.15 -8.86
N ASP A 234 6.04 -18.85 -9.06
CA ASP A 234 5.79 -19.68 -10.24
C ASP A 234 5.81 -18.86 -11.56
N ALA A 235 5.33 -17.62 -11.51
CA ALA A 235 5.35 -16.70 -12.65
C ALA A 235 6.70 -15.99 -12.85
N GLY A 236 7.67 -16.18 -11.94
CA GLY A 236 8.95 -15.48 -11.97
C GLY A 236 8.82 -13.96 -11.80
N ILE A 237 7.85 -13.51 -11.01
CA ILE A 237 7.60 -12.10 -10.70
C ILE A 237 8.20 -11.78 -9.33
N THR A 238 9.18 -10.88 -9.29
CA THR A 238 9.78 -10.41 -8.03
C THR A 238 8.77 -9.59 -7.23
N ILE A 239 8.69 -9.84 -5.92
CA ILE A 239 8.04 -8.94 -4.97
C ILE A 239 9.01 -7.79 -4.69
N GLY A 240 8.71 -6.61 -5.22
CA GLY A 240 9.54 -5.42 -5.07
C GLY A 240 9.36 -4.73 -3.72
N LYS A 241 8.15 -4.87 -3.15
CA LYS A 241 7.72 -4.26 -1.90
C LYS A 241 6.53 -5.06 -1.37
N VAL A 242 6.43 -5.17 -0.05
CA VAL A 242 5.21 -5.62 0.63
C VAL A 242 4.69 -4.46 1.47
N GLN A 243 3.42 -4.13 1.30
CA GLN A 243 2.71 -3.27 2.24
C GLN A 243 2.14 -4.14 3.35
N VAL A 244 2.65 -3.95 4.55
CA VAL A 244 2.21 -4.66 5.74
C VAL A 244 1.01 -3.93 6.30
N SER A 245 -0.16 -4.34 5.84
CA SER A 245 -1.45 -3.72 6.09
C SER A 245 -2.48 -4.77 6.56
N SER A 246 -3.52 -4.32 7.26
CA SER A 246 -4.58 -5.19 7.80
C SER A 246 -5.94 -4.56 7.57
N ALA A 247 -6.91 -5.37 7.14
CA ALA A 247 -8.30 -5.01 6.86
C ALA A 247 -9.20 -5.19 8.08
N ILE A 248 -10.40 -4.62 8.04
CA ILE A 248 -11.49 -4.95 8.98
C ILE A 248 -12.24 -6.18 8.46
N VAL A 249 -12.63 -7.09 9.35
CA VAL A 249 -13.38 -8.29 9.02
C VAL A 249 -14.67 -8.37 9.84
N ALA A 250 -15.80 -8.45 9.15
CA ALA A 250 -17.09 -8.79 9.74
C ALA A 250 -17.36 -10.28 9.50
N ASP A 251 -17.00 -11.13 10.46
CA ASP A 251 -17.25 -12.58 10.38
C ASP A 251 -18.70 -12.91 10.77
N TRP A 252 -19.60 -12.80 9.79
CA TRP A 252 -21.03 -13.07 9.95
C TRP A 252 -21.32 -14.52 10.37
N ALA A 253 -20.38 -15.45 10.23
CA ALA A 253 -20.54 -16.80 10.77
C ALA A 253 -20.32 -16.89 12.28
N SER A 254 -19.51 -16.01 12.84
CA SER A 254 -19.22 -15.96 14.28
C SER A 254 -20.10 -14.95 15.04
N ILE A 255 -20.69 -13.97 14.34
CA ILE A 255 -21.59 -12.97 14.94
C ILE A 255 -22.97 -13.59 15.22
N ALA A 256 -23.44 -13.45 16.47
CA ALA A 256 -24.77 -13.92 16.84
C ALA A 256 -25.87 -13.10 16.14
N ALA A 257 -27.00 -13.74 15.79
CA ALA A 257 -28.10 -13.07 15.08
C ALA A 257 -28.64 -11.82 15.81
N ALA A 258 -28.58 -11.81 17.14
CA ALA A 258 -29.00 -10.66 17.96
C ALA A 258 -28.03 -9.46 17.86
N ASP A 259 -26.77 -9.69 17.51
CA ASP A 259 -25.71 -8.67 17.43
C ASP A 259 -25.53 -8.12 16.01
N VAL A 260 -26.22 -8.68 15.01
CA VAL A 260 -26.15 -8.22 13.61
C VAL A 260 -26.50 -6.73 13.47
N PRO A 261 -27.59 -6.21 14.07
CA PRO A 261 -27.90 -4.78 13.96
C PRO A 261 -26.80 -3.87 14.55
N ALA A 262 -26.26 -4.23 15.72
CA ALA A 262 -25.19 -3.48 16.36
C ALA A 262 -23.88 -3.54 15.55
N THR A 263 -23.61 -4.66 14.89
CA THR A 263 -22.44 -4.80 14.02
C THR A 263 -22.57 -3.96 12.76
N LEU A 264 -23.75 -3.91 12.15
CA LEU A 264 -24.03 -3.03 11.01
C LEU A 264 -23.91 -1.55 11.41
N GLU A 265 -24.39 -1.16 12.59
CA GLU A 265 -24.20 0.19 13.13
C GLU A 265 -22.72 0.51 13.34
N GLN A 266 -21.94 -0.44 13.89
CA GLN A 266 -20.49 -0.28 14.04
C GLN A 266 -19.80 -0.12 12.68
N LEU A 267 -20.16 -0.91 11.67
CA LEU A 267 -19.64 -0.77 10.31
C LEU A 267 -19.97 0.60 9.70
N GLY A 268 -21.17 1.12 9.99
CA GLY A 268 -21.58 2.47 9.59
C GLY A 268 -20.69 3.58 10.16
N ALA A 269 -19.97 3.35 11.26
CA ALA A 269 -19.01 4.32 11.80
C ALA A 269 -17.69 4.38 11.02
N PHE A 270 -17.40 3.38 10.17
CA PHE A 270 -16.27 3.38 9.23
C PHE A 270 -16.65 3.89 7.84
N ALA A 271 -17.95 3.98 7.54
CA ALA A 271 -18.45 4.48 6.27
C ALA A 271 -18.27 6.00 6.18
N GLU A 272 -17.22 6.44 5.50
CA GLU A 272 -16.89 7.86 5.30
C GLU A 272 -16.76 8.25 3.82
N ASP A 273 -16.77 9.56 3.56
CA ASP A 273 -16.86 10.13 2.20
C ASP A 273 -15.50 10.38 1.54
N ARG A 274 -14.39 10.21 2.28
CA ARG A 274 -13.04 10.52 1.77
C ARG A 274 -12.44 9.35 0.98
N TYR A 275 -12.33 8.16 1.57
CA TYR A 275 -11.68 6.99 0.96
C TYR A 275 -12.69 5.95 0.47
N LEU A 276 -12.32 5.14 -0.53
CA LEU A 276 -13.09 3.95 -0.87
C LEU A 276 -12.85 2.88 0.18
N HIS A 277 -13.91 2.19 0.55
CA HIS A 277 -13.87 1.02 1.42
C HIS A 277 -14.36 -0.20 0.64
N GLN A 278 -13.60 -0.57 -0.40
CA GLN A 278 -13.91 -1.74 -1.21
C GLN A 278 -14.10 -2.95 -0.28
N THR A 279 -15.21 -3.66 -0.44
CA THR A 279 -15.62 -4.70 0.49
C THR A 279 -15.78 -6.03 -0.24
N GLY A 280 -14.89 -6.97 0.06
CA GLY A 280 -14.97 -8.34 -0.39
C GLY A 280 -16.03 -9.10 0.40
N GLN A 281 -17.01 -9.67 -0.29
CA GLN A 281 -18.10 -10.44 0.29
C GLN A 281 -17.89 -11.92 -0.05
N VAL A 282 -17.65 -12.73 0.99
CA VAL A 282 -17.46 -14.17 0.84
C VAL A 282 -18.74 -14.87 1.26
N GLY A 283 -19.35 -15.63 0.35
CA GLY A 283 -20.52 -16.46 0.60
C GLY A 283 -20.19 -17.73 1.36
N ARG A 284 -21.16 -18.29 2.10
CA ARG A 284 -21.00 -19.60 2.76
C ARG A 284 -20.86 -20.76 1.78
N ASP A 285 -21.24 -20.55 0.53
CA ASP A 285 -21.06 -21.47 -0.60
C ASP A 285 -19.71 -21.32 -1.29
N GLY A 286 -18.85 -20.41 -0.82
CA GLY A 286 -17.54 -20.10 -1.40
C GLY A 286 -17.59 -19.07 -2.54
N SER A 287 -18.75 -18.49 -2.85
CA SER A 287 -18.84 -17.39 -3.80
C SER A 287 -18.11 -16.13 -3.31
N PHE A 288 -17.64 -15.30 -4.24
CA PHE A 288 -17.00 -14.02 -3.97
C PHE A 288 -17.66 -12.92 -4.79
N GLN A 289 -17.87 -11.76 -4.16
CA GLN A 289 -18.31 -10.53 -4.82
C GLN A 289 -17.58 -9.34 -4.20
N LEU A 290 -17.13 -8.41 -5.04
CA LEU A 290 -16.58 -7.14 -4.58
C LEU A 290 -17.66 -6.06 -4.65
N ALA A 291 -17.80 -5.29 -3.57
CA ALA A 291 -18.53 -4.03 -3.60
C ALA A 291 -17.53 -2.86 -3.62
N ASP A 292 -17.76 -1.88 -4.48
CA ASP A 292 -16.85 -0.73 -4.66
C ASP A 292 -16.69 0.11 -3.39
N ASP A 293 -17.72 0.20 -2.55
CA ASP A 293 -17.68 1.06 -1.37
C ASP A 293 -18.64 0.59 -0.26
N LEU A 294 -18.18 0.67 0.99
CA LEU A 294 -18.93 0.24 2.17
C LEU A 294 -20.26 1.00 2.38
N PRO A 295 -20.35 2.34 2.26
CA PRO A 295 -21.60 3.07 2.45
C PRO A 295 -22.72 2.55 1.53
N ALA A 296 -22.42 2.38 0.25
CA ALA A 296 -23.38 1.88 -0.73
C ALA A 296 -23.79 0.43 -0.44
N LEU A 297 -22.86 -0.42 0.03
CA LEU A 297 -23.15 -1.79 0.43
C LEU A 297 -24.08 -1.84 1.67
N LEU A 298 -23.83 -1.00 2.67
CA LEU A 298 -24.66 -0.93 3.89
C LEU A 298 -26.10 -0.53 3.57
N ASP A 299 -26.30 0.47 2.70
CA ASP A 299 -27.63 0.93 2.28
C ASP A 299 -28.46 -0.17 1.60
N GLN A 300 -27.79 -1.04 0.84
CA GLN A 300 -28.40 -2.13 0.09
C GLN A 300 -28.62 -3.38 0.93
N THR A 301 -27.89 -3.55 2.04
CA THR A 301 -27.93 -4.77 2.85
C THR A 301 -29.13 -4.79 3.78
N ARG A 302 -29.78 -5.95 3.90
CA ARG A 302 -30.74 -6.25 4.97
C ARG A 302 -30.20 -7.38 5.85
N ALA A 303 -30.57 -7.39 7.12
CA ALA A 303 -30.07 -8.39 8.07
C ALA A 303 -30.33 -9.85 7.64
N GLY A 304 -31.42 -10.10 6.90
CA GLY A 304 -31.72 -11.41 6.35
C GLY A 304 -30.76 -11.88 5.25
N ASP A 305 -30.10 -10.96 4.54
CA ASP A 305 -29.16 -11.28 3.45
C ASP A 305 -27.86 -11.86 4.01
N LEU A 306 -27.44 -11.39 5.19
CA LEU A 306 -26.21 -11.79 5.88
C LEU A 306 -26.20 -13.27 6.31
N ALA A 307 -27.37 -13.92 6.38
CA ALA A 307 -27.44 -15.35 6.69
C ALA A 307 -26.70 -16.23 5.66
N LYS A 308 -26.58 -15.76 4.41
CA LYS A 308 -25.87 -16.47 3.32
C LYS A 308 -24.39 -16.08 3.21
N VAL A 309 -23.99 -15.02 3.88
CA VAL A 309 -22.63 -14.48 3.84
C VAL A 309 -21.80 -15.14 4.96
N LEU A 310 -20.60 -15.57 4.62
CA LEU A 310 -19.60 -16.06 5.58
C LEU A 310 -18.96 -14.88 6.29
N ARG A 311 -18.37 -13.95 5.51
CA ARG A 311 -17.70 -12.77 6.04
C ARG A 311 -17.67 -11.64 5.02
N TRP A 312 -17.53 -10.42 5.53
CA TRP A 312 -17.05 -9.28 4.76
C TRP A 312 -15.61 -8.97 5.16
N VAL A 313 -14.77 -8.64 4.19
CA VAL A 313 -13.42 -8.10 4.38
C VAL A 313 -13.41 -6.71 3.77
N ILE A 314 -13.26 -5.68 4.61
CA ILE A 314 -13.43 -4.28 4.26
C ILE A 314 -12.04 -3.64 4.15
N HIS A 315 -11.73 -3.04 2.99
CA HIS A 315 -10.51 -2.28 2.78
C HIS A 315 -10.45 -1.10 3.74
N PHE A 316 -9.59 -1.25 4.74
CA PHE A 316 -9.39 -0.25 5.76
C PHE A 316 -8.10 -0.57 6.51
N HIS A 317 -7.05 0.24 6.36
CA HIS A 317 -5.75 -0.07 6.98
C HIS A 317 -5.77 0.23 8.49
N VAL A 318 -6.13 -0.81 9.26
CA VAL A 318 -6.10 -0.82 10.73
C VAL A 318 -4.75 -1.31 11.24
N PRO A 319 -4.41 -1.00 12.51
CA PRO A 319 -3.12 -1.40 13.06
C PRO A 319 -2.88 -2.91 12.98
N ILE A 320 -1.71 -3.32 12.47
CA ILE A 320 -1.42 -4.72 12.09
C ILE A 320 -1.34 -5.68 13.29
N PHE A 321 -1.17 -5.14 14.50
CA PHE A 321 -1.18 -5.92 15.74
C PHE A 321 -2.59 -6.12 16.33
N LEU A 322 -3.59 -5.41 15.82
CA LEU A 322 -4.95 -5.42 16.37
C LEU A 322 -5.69 -6.66 15.90
N GLU A 323 -6.22 -7.47 16.82
CA GLU A 323 -7.00 -8.68 16.48
C GLU A 323 -8.50 -8.41 16.36
N ARG A 324 -9.02 -7.46 17.15
CA ARG A 324 -10.45 -7.22 17.32
C ARG A 324 -10.77 -5.76 17.59
N VAL A 325 -11.87 -5.28 17.02
CA VAL A 325 -12.47 -3.96 17.27
C VAL A 325 -13.96 -4.16 17.53
N GLY A 326 -14.38 -4.09 18.80
CA GLY A 326 -15.78 -4.35 19.16
C GLY A 326 -16.21 -5.75 18.70
N GLN A 327 -17.24 -5.82 17.85
CA GLN A 327 -17.75 -7.07 17.29
C GLN A 327 -16.96 -7.58 16.08
N LEU A 328 -16.10 -6.74 15.50
CA LEU A 328 -15.34 -7.01 14.28
C LEU A 328 -13.95 -7.58 14.61
N THR A 329 -13.42 -8.42 13.74
CA THR A 329 -12.02 -8.84 13.76
C THR A 329 -11.22 -8.08 12.70
N THR A 330 -9.94 -8.40 12.55
CA THR A 330 -9.09 -7.84 11.49
C THR A 330 -8.50 -8.95 10.63
N SER A 331 -7.83 -8.60 9.53
CA SER A 331 -7.03 -9.54 8.75
C SER A 331 -5.60 -9.68 9.26
N ARG A 332 -5.34 -9.48 10.55
CA ARG A 332 -4.00 -9.65 11.16
C ARG A 332 -3.38 -11.01 10.85
N ASP A 333 -4.18 -12.07 10.82
CA ASP A 333 -3.67 -13.42 10.51
C ASP A 333 -3.14 -13.52 9.06
N ALA A 334 -3.64 -12.69 8.12
CA ALA A 334 -3.07 -12.58 6.78
C ALA A 334 -1.68 -11.94 6.81
N VAL A 335 -1.42 -10.99 7.72
CA VAL A 335 -0.06 -10.44 7.91
C VAL A 335 0.90 -11.56 8.31
N ILE A 336 0.51 -12.39 9.28
CA ILE A 336 1.34 -13.52 9.74
C ILE A 336 1.53 -14.54 8.62
N GLU A 337 0.47 -14.90 7.89
CA GLU A 337 0.54 -15.84 6.76
C GLU A 337 1.50 -15.34 5.67
N CYS A 338 1.46 -14.05 5.33
CA CYS A 338 2.34 -13.44 4.35
C CYS A 338 3.80 -13.50 4.79
N LEU A 339 4.12 -13.09 6.02
CA LEU A 339 5.49 -13.17 6.54
C LEU A 339 6.02 -14.61 6.54
N GLN A 340 5.18 -15.58 6.92
CA GLN A 340 5.54 -17.00 6.86
C GLN A 340 5.73 -17.51 5.44
N ALA A 341 5.00 -16.99 4.46
CA ALA A 341 5.17 -17.36 3.06
C ALA A 341 6.47 -16.76 2.47
N LEU A 342 6.82 -15.53 2.84
CA LEU A 342 8.05 -14.87 2.41
C LEU A 342 9.31 -15.53 2.99
N ASP A 343 9.23 -16.11 4.18
CA ASP A 343 10.32 -16.85 4.84
C ASP A 343 10.37 -18.35 4.46
N ASP A 344 9.43 -18.82 3.63
CA ASP A 344 9.38 -20.23 3.24
C ASP A 344 10.27 -20.53 2.04
N ASP A 345 11.44 -21.13 2.32
CA ASP A 345 12.40 -21.61 1.32
C ASP A 345 11.80 -22.55 0.26
N THR A 346 10.65 -23.18 0.51
CA THR A 346 9.98 -24.04 -0.48
C THR A 346 9.21 -23.28 -1.54
N ILE A 347 8.82 -22.03 -1.28
CA ILE A 347 8.19 -21.15 -2.28
C ILE A 347 9.26 -20.50 -3.16
N ASN A 348 10.41 -20.13 -2.58
CA ASN A 348 11.54 -19.53 -3.28
C ASN A 348 11.13 -18.33 -4.16
N VAL A 349 10.29 -17.45 -3.61
CA VAL A 349 9.92 -16.18 -4.25
C VAL A 349 11.10 -15.22 -4.24
N ASP A 350 11.33 -14.50 -5.33
CA ASP A 350 12.29 -13.40 -5.32
C ASP A 350 11.66 -12.19 -4.61
N PHE A 351 12.27 -11.75 -3.50
CA PHE A 351 11.78 -10.65 -2.67
C PHE A 351 12.92 -9.73 -2.28
N THR A 352 12.70 -8.42 -2.43
CA THR A 352 13.71 -7.38 -2.11
C THR A 352 13.97 -7.20 -0.62
N GLY A 353 13.13 -7.77 0.26
CA GLY A 353 13.16 -7.52 1.71
C GLY A 353 12.48 -6.21 2.14
N HIS A 354 11.86 -5.47 1.20
CA HIS A 354 11.23 -4.19 1.49
C HIS A 354 9.82 -4.37 2.08
N LEU A 355 9.76 -4.43 3.41
CA LEU A 355 8.52 -4.39 4.20
C LEU A 355 8.20 -2.94 4.62
N GLU A 356 7.03 -2.43 4.28
CA GLU A 356 6.54 -1.10 4.68
C GLU A 356 5.19 -1.21 5.38
N VAL A 357 5.12 -0.81 6.65
CA VAL A 357 3.86 -0.75 7.40
C VAL A 357 3.01 0.42 6.91
N GLU A 358 1.76 0.15 6.55
CA GLU A 358 0.82 1.11 5.98
C GLU A 358 -0.45 1.11 6.85
N THR A 359 -0.47 1.93 7.90
CA THR A 359 -1.64 2.13 8.76
C THR A 359 -1.99 3.62 8.80
N TYR A 360 -3.16 3.97 8.28
CA TYR A 360 -3.65 5.36 8.24
C TYR A 360 -4.89 5.60 9.09
N ALA A 361 -5.52 4.54 9.61
CA ALA A 361 -6.81 4.66 10.26
C ALA A 361 -6.76 4.58 11.79
N TRP A 362 -5.86 5.33 12.40
CA TRP A 362 -5.67 5.36 13.86
C TRP A 362 -6.92 5.84 14.64
N THR A 363 -7.83 6.55 13.98
CA THR A 363 -9.10 7.01 14.57
C THR A 363 -10.04 5.87 14.98
N VAL A 364 -9.87 4.67 14.42
CA VAL A 364 -10.69 3.48 14.71
C VAL A 364 -10.26 2.73 15.97
N LEU A 365 -9.11 3.09 16.53
CA LEU A 365 -8.64 2.48 17.76
C LEU A 365 -9.59 2.79 18.92
N PRO A 366 -9.76 1.84 19.87
CA PRO A 366 -10.42 2.10 21.14
C PRO A 366 -9.89 3.38 21.78
N GLU A 367 -10.75 4.15 22.44
CA GLU A 367 -10.36 5.46 23.02
C GLU A 367 -9.14 5.36 23.94
N ALA A 368 -9.01 4.25 24.69
CA ALA A 368 -7.88 3.99 25.56
C ALA A 368 -6.54 3.87 24.80
N MET A 369 -6.56 3.42 23.54
CA MET A 369 -5.38 3.30 22.68
C MET A 369 -5.06 4.62 21.97
N ARG A 370 -6.07 5.36 21.50
CA ARG A 370 -5.90 6.70 20.87
C ARG A 370 -5.22 7.75 21.76
N ARG A 371 -5.12 7.52 23.07
CA ARG A 371 -4.48 8.43 24.03
C ARG A 371 -2.96 8.44 23.98
N ARG A 372 -2.32 7.47 23.29
CA ARG A 372 -0.86 7.31 23.21
C ARG A 372 -0.19 8.28 22.21
N GLY A 373 -0.99 8.91 21.34
CA GLY A 373 -0.46 9.80 20.31
C GLY A 373 0.13 9.01 19.15
N LEU A 374 0.03 9.58 17.94
CA LEU A 374 0.29 8.86 16.69
C LEU A 374 1.70 8.26 16.60
N ALA A 375 2.72 8.95 17.11
CA ALA A 375 4.09 8.43 17.07
C ALA A 375 4.29 7.18 17.95
N GLU A 376 3.71 7.14 19.15
CA GLU A 376 3.82 5.96 20.03
C GLU A 376 3.07 4.76 19.43
N ASP A 377 1.94 5.04 18.78
CA ASP A 377 1.11 4.06 18.09
C ASP A 377 1.85 3.44 16.89
N ILE A 378 2.46 4.26 16.02
CA ILE A 378 3.33 3.81 14.92
C ILE A 378 4.53 3.03 15.47
N ALA A 379 5.16 3.50 16.55
CA ALA A 379 6.30 2.81 17.13
C ALA A 379 5.90 1.44 17.68
N SER A 380 4.74 1.32 18.34
CA SER A 380 4.21 0.04 18.85
C SER A 380 3.95 -0.95 17.72
N GLU A 381 3.44 -0.46 16.59
CA GLU A 381 3.20 -1.25 15.40
C GLU A 381 4.48 -1.79 14.77
N MET A 382 5.49 -0.92 14.66
CA MET A 382 6.82 -1.30 14.18
C MET A 382 7.51 -2.31 15.11
N GLN A 383 7.35 -2.18 16.43
CA GLN A 383 7.85 -3.15 17.42
C GLN A 383 7.19 -4.51 17.22
N TRP A 384 5.87 -4.54 17.05
CA TRP A 384 5.15 -5.79 16.82
C TRP A 384 5.65 -6.51 15.56
N LEU A 385 5.86 -5.78 14.46
CA LEU A 385 6.40 -6.38 13.23
C LEU A 385 7.83 -6.87 13.41
N LEU A 386 8.70 -6.12 14.11
CA LEU A 386 10.05 -6.58 14.44
C LEU A 386 10.00 -7.90 15.23
N ASP A 387 9.14 -7.99 16.24
CA ASP A 387 8.99 -9.20 17.04
C ASP A 387 8.49 -10.40 16.22
N GLN A 388 7.71 -10.18 15.14
CA GLN A 388 7.29 -11.26 14.24
C GLN A 388 8.42 -11.74 13.32
N LEU A 389 9.40 -10.90 13.00
CA LEU A 389 10.52 -11.23 12.12
C LEU A 389 11.67 -11.95 12.85
N GLY A 390 11.66 -11.95 14.19
CA GLY A 390 12.76 -12.47 15.03
C GLY A 390 13.95 -11.53 15.11
#